data_AF-X1PX25-F1
#
_entry.id   AF-X1PX25-F1
#
_cell.length_a   1.000
_cell.length_b   1.000
_cell.length_c   1.000
_cell.angle_alpha   90.00
_cell.angle_beta   90.00
_cell.angle_gamma   90.00
#
_symmetry.space_group_name_H-M   'P 1'
#
loop_
_entity.id
_entity.type
_entity.pdbx_description
1 polymer ?
#
loop_
_entity_poly.entity_id
_entity_poly.type
_entity_poly.pdbx_seq_one_letter_code
_entity_poly.pdbx_strand_id
1 'polypeptide(L)'
;DSLTIIRPLLEVSHQQTEDYCRQHRLAPRLDASNLSLSPLRNRIRQQLLPLLESYNPGVAEALLRTGRIAGDDIDFLDEQVARLWDEVARQEGKTIILDKAGFDQMPPTLKRYLFRASVERLEASSRGARR
;
A
#
# COMPACT_ATOMS: atom_id res chain seq x y z
N ASP A 1 21.82 -1.08 -1.81
CA ASP A 1 21.42 -0.12 -0.77
C ASP A 1 19.91 -0.01 -0.75
N SER A 2 19.27 -0.55 0.28
CA SER A 2 17.82 -0.41 0.51
C SER A 2 17.55 0.88 1.27
N LEU A 3 16.69 1.74 0.73
CA LEU A 3 16.24 2.95 1.43
C LEU A 3 15.15 2.58 2.44
N THR A 4 15.43 2.77 3.73
CA THR A 4 14.41 2.60 4.79
C THR A 4 13.62 3.90 4.94
N ILE A 5 12.31 3.85 4.64
CA ILE A 5 11.40 4.98 4.83
C ILE A 5 10.57 4.75 6.09
N ILE A 6 10.77 5.58 7.11
CA ILE A 6 9.95 5.60 8.32
C ILE A 6 8.87 6.69 8.22
N ARG A 7 7.68 6.44 8.77
CA ARG A 7 6.56 7.41 8.81
C ARG A 7 6.11 7.66 10.26
N PRO A 8 6.88 8.42 11.06
CA PRO A 8 6.64 8.56 12.50
C PRO A 8 5.28 9.19 12.85
N LEU A 9 4.73 10.01 11.95
CA LEU A 9 3.48 10.74 12.15
C LEU A 9 2.28 10.06 11.48
N LEU A 10 2.38 8.78 11.10
CA LEU A 10 1.31 8.09 10.37
C LEU A 10 0.00 8.00 11.17
N GLU A 11 0.11 7.86 12.49
CA GLU A 11 -1.03 7.77 13.40
C GLU A 11 -1.47 9.13 13.96
N VAL A 12 -0.75 10.20 13.62
CA VAL A 12 -1.03 11.55 14.10
C VAL A 12 -1.98 12.23 13.13
N SER A 13 -3.14 12.66 13.63
CA SER A 13 -4.12 13.40 12.85
C SER A 13 -3.62 14.80 12.47
N HIS A 14 -4.24 15.38 11.45
CA HIS A 14 -3.99 16.77 11.06
C HIS A 14 -4.29 17.73 12.21
N GLN A 15 -5.40 17.53 12.90
CA GLN A 15 -5.81 18.36 14.04
C GLN A 15 -4.77 18.33 15.16
N GLN A 16 -4.26 17.14 15.51
CA GLN A 16 -3.19 17.01 16.51
C GLN A 16 -1.92 17.76 16.09
N THR A 17 -1.58 17.73 14.80
CA THR A 17 -0.41 18.46 14.27
C THR A 17 -0.61 19.98 14.35
N GLU A 18 -1.82 20.47 14.04
CA GLU A 18 -2.16 21.89 14.17
C GLU A 18 -2.16 22.37 15.61
N ASP A 19 -2.74 21.60 16.52
CA ASP A 19 -2.81 21.93 17.94
C ASP A 19 -1.41 21.93 18.56
N TYR A 20 -0.55 20.98 18.17
CA TYR A 20 0.86 20.98 18.55
C TYR A 20 1.58 22.24 18.06
N CYS A 21 1.40 22.61 16.78
CA CYS A 21 1.98 23.85 16.25
C CYS A 21 1.50 25.08 17.05
N ARG A 22 0.20 25.15 17.37
CA ARG A 22 -0.38 26.26 18.15
C ARG A 22 0.19 26.32 19.56
N GLN A 23 0.24 25.19 20.26
CA GLN A 23 0.77 25.08 21.63
C GLN A 23 2.23 25.53 21.72
N HIS A 24 3.04 25.18 20.71
CA HIS A 24 4.46 25.50 20.65
C HIS A 24 4.77 26.80 19.87
N ARG A 25 3.75 27.55 19.44
CA ARG A 25 3.88 28.81 18.67
C ARG A 25 4.72 28.64 17.39
N LEU A 26 4.59 27.49 16.73
CA LEU A 26 5.21 27.22 15.44
C LEU A 26 4.35 27.81 14.32
N ALA A 27 4.98 28.49 13.36
CA ALA A 27 4.34 29.04 12.18
C ALA A 27 4.68 28.17 10.95
N PRO A 28 3.89 27.13 10.65
CA PRO A 28 4.14 26.28 9.49
C PRO A 28 3.96 27.08 8.19
N ARG A 29 4.84 26.85 7.21
CA ARG A 29 4.72 27.45 5.88
C ARG A 29 3.54 26.82 5.14
N LEU A 30 2.61 27.66 4.68
CA LEU A 30 1.53 27.22 3.79
C LEU A 30 2.07 27.07 2.36
N ASP A 31 2.03 25.84 1.85
CA ASP A 31 2.34 25.56 0.45
C ASP A 31 1.08 25.78 -0.41
N ALA A 32 1.15 26.69 -1.38
CA ALA A 32 0.04 27.01 -2.27
C ALA A 32 -0.44 25.80 -3.08
N SER A 33 0.44 24.83 -3.37
CA SER A 33 0.07 23.60 -4.07
C SER A 33 -0.92 22.74 -3.28
N ASN A 34 -0.94 22.85 -1.94
CA ASN A 34 -1.89 22.15 -1.08
C ASN A 34 -3.33 22.66 -1.24
N LEU A 35 -3.51 23.88 -1.74
CA LEU A 35 -4.81 24.49 -2.02
C LEU A 35 -5.34 24.15 -3.41
N SER A 36 -4.50 23.60 -4.29
CA SER A 36 -4.92 23.20 -5.63
C SER A 36 -5.76 21.93 -5.59
N LEU A 37 -6.88 21.94 -6.32
CA LEU A 37 -7.74 20.77 -6.55
C LEU A 37 -7.35 19.97 -7.79
N SER A 38 -6.25 20.31 -8.47
CA SER A 38 -5.78 19.50 -9.61
C SER A 38 -5.37 18.08 -9.17
N PRO A 39 -4.55 17.89 -8.12
CA PRO A 39 -4.20 16.56 -7.63
C PRO A 39 -5.44 15.82 -7.07
N LEU A 40 -5.63 14.56 -7.49
CA LEU A 40 -6.73 13.72 -6.99
C LEU A 40 -6.73 13.61 -5.46
N ARG A 41 -5.55 13.46 -4.85
CA ARG A 41 -5.38 13.43 -3.39
C ARG A 41 -5.96 14.68 -2.70
N ASN A 42 -5.75 15.86 -3.28
CA ASN A 42 -6.26 17.10 -2.72
C ASN A 42 -7.78 17.18 -2.84
N ARG A 43 -8.35 16.75 -3.97
CA ARG A 43 -9.82 16.64 -4.13
C ARG A 43 -10.43 15.67 -3.14
N ILE A 44 -9.82 14.50 -2.96
CA ILE A 44 -10.31 13.51 -1.98
C ILE A 44 -10.32 14.15 -0.57
N ARG A 45 -9.22 14.78 -0.17
CA ARG A 45 -9.09 15.41 1.15
C ARG A 45 -10.03 16.60 1.36
N GLN A 46 -10.17 17.47 0.38
CA GLN A 46 -10.85 18.76 0.55
C GLN A 46 -12.33 18.73 0.16
N GLN A 47 -12.76 17.75 -0.63
CA GLN A 47 -14.15 17.68 -1.12
C GLN A 47 -14.81 16.35 -0.72
N LEU A 48 -14.21 15.22 -1.09
CA LEU A 48 -14.87 13.93 -0.90
C LEU A 48 -14.95 13.51 0.57
N LEU A 49 -13.86 13.60 1.33
CA LEU A 49 -13.85 13.21 2.74
C LEU A 49 -14.82 14.06 3.59
N PRO A 50 -14.83 15.41 3.50
CA PRO A 50 -15.81 16.23 4.22
C PRO A 50 -17.26 15.88 3.83
N LEU A 51 -17.51 15.60 2.54
CA LEU A 51 -18.82 15.17 2.09
C LEU A 51 -19.21 13.83 2.73
N LEU A 52 -18.33 12.84 2.75
CA LEU A 52 -18.59 11.54 3.37
C LEU A 52 -18.79 11.66 4.90
N GLU A 53 -18.05 12.54 5.56
CA GLU A 53 -18.19 12.82 6.99
C GLU A 53 -19.58 13.40 7.33
N SER A 54 -20.20 14.13 6.39
CA SER A 54 -21.58 14.60 6.57
C SER A 54 -22.63 13.48 6.60
N TYR A 55 -22.34 12.32 5.98
CA TYR A 55 -23.19 11.13 6.05
C TYR A 55 -22.86 10.23 7.25
N ASN A 56 -21.57 10.14 7.58
CA ASN A 56 -21.08 9.35 8.70
C ASN A 56 -19.82 10.01 9.29
N PRO A 57 -19.92 10.65 10.46
CA PRO A 57 -18.78 11.30 11.12
C PRO A 57 -17.59 10.35 11.38
N GLY A 58 -17.83 9.04 11.47
CA GLY A 58 -16.81 8.01 11.67
C GLY A 58 -16.25 7.39 10.38
N VAL A 59 -16.56 7.94 9.20
CA VAL A 59 -16.15 7.33 7.91
C VAL A 59 -14.64 7.23 7.74
N ALA A 60 -13.89 8.26 8.14
CA ALA A 60 -12.43 8.27 8.02
C ALA A 60 -11.80 7.14 8.85
N GLU A 61 -12.26 6.98 10.10
CA GLU A 61 -11.79 5.89 10.98
C GLU A 61 -12.19 4.51 10.44
N ALA A 62 -13.42 4.37 9.92
CA ALA A 62 -13.87 3.13 9.29
C ALA A 62 -13.02 2.75 8.07
N LEU A 63 -12.67 3.72 7.22
CA LEU A 63 -11.78 3.52 6.08
C LEU A 63 -10.37 3.13 6.52
N LEU A 64 -9.81 3.79 7.54
CA LEU A 64 -8.50 3.44 8.10
C LEU A 64 -8.49 2.01 8.67
N ARG A 65 -9.53 1.64 9.43
CA ARG A 65 -9.68 0.28 9.96
C ARG A 65 -9.80 -0.75 8.85
N THR A 66 -10.59 -0.46 7.82
CA THR A 66 -10.73 -1.33 6.64
C THR A 66 -9.41 -1.51 5.91
N GLY A 67 -8.66 -0.41 5.73
CA GLY A 67 -7.33 -0.45 5.14
C GLY A 67 -6.33 -1.29 5.95
N ARG A 68 -6.37 -1.23 7.28
CA ARG A 68 -5.55 -2.06 8.16
C ARG A 68 -5.87 -3.54 8.00
N ILE A 69 -7.15 -3.91 8.13
CA ILE A 69 -7.61 -5.30 7.99
C ILE A 69 -7.23 -5.86 6.61
N ALA A 70 -7.47 -5.08 5.55
CA ALA A 70 -7.09 -5.49 4.20
C ALA A 70 -5.57 -5.64 4.05
N GLY A 71 -4.78 -4.80 4.73
CA GLY A 71 -3.33 -4.94 4.80
C GLY A 71 -2.91 -6.25 5.45
N ASP A 72 -3.44 -6.55 6.64
CA ASP A 72 -3.17 -7.78 7.38
C ASP A 72 -3.54 -9.03 6.54
N ASP A 73 -4.67 -8.99 5.84
CA ASP A 73 -5.13 -10.06 4.95
C ASP A 73 -4.20 -10.23 3.73
N ILE A 74 -3.73 -9.13 3.14
CA ILE A 74 -2.77 -9.15 2.02
C ILE A 74 -1.45 -9.75 2.47
N ASP A 75 -0.92 -9.33 3.63
CA ASP A 75 0.34 -9.84 4.19
C ASP A 75 0.26 -11.35 4.43
N PHE A 76 -0.86 -11.83 5.00
CA PHE A 76 -1.11 -13.26 5.14
C PHE A 76 -1.10 -14.00 3.78
N LEU A 77 -1.76 -13.45 2.76
CA LEU A 77 -1.78 -14.06 1.43
C LEU A 77 -0.39 -14.10 0.80
N ASP A 78 0.42 -13.07 1.00
CA ASP A 78 1.80 -13.01 0.53
C ASP A 78 2.68 -14.06 1.23
N GLU A 79 2.53 -14.24 2.54
CA GLU A 79 3.20 -15.33 3.26
C GLU A 79 2.82 -16.71 2.71
N GLN A 80 1.53 -16.93 2.44
CA GLN A 80 1.05 -18.21 1.91
C GLN A 80 1.61 -18.49 0.51
N VAL A 81 1.68 -17.47 -0.35
CA VAL A 81 2.32 -17.60 -1.66
C VAL A 81 3.83 -17.83 -1.53
N ALA A 82 4.50 -17.17 -0.60
CA ALA A 82 5.93 -17.37 -0.37
C ALA A 82 6.25 -18.82 0.05
N ARG A 83 5.40 -19.43 0.91
CA ARG A 83 5.55 -20.84 1.33
C ARG A 83 5.33 -21.82 0.19
N LEU A 84 4.32 -21.57 -0.65
CA LEU A 84 4.03 -22.42 -1.80
C LEU A 84 5.00 -22.23 -2.95
N TRP A 85 5.77 -21.14 -2.96
CA TRP A 85 6.60 -20.75 -4.10
C TRP A 85 7.48 -21.90 -4.56
N ASP A 86 8.26 -22.51 -3.67
CA ASP A 86 9.22 -23.56 -4.04
C ASP A 86 8.55 -24.87 -4.50
N GLU A 87 7.26 -25.06 -4.19
CA GLU A 87 6.48 -26.23 -4.62
C GLU A 87 5.87 -26.04 -6.01
N VAL A 88 5.41 -24.83 -6.34
CA VAL A 88 4.64 -24.56 -7.57
C VAL A 88 5.33 -23.63 -8.57
N ALA A 89 6.47 -23.04 -8.20
CA ALA A 89 7.17 -22.08 -9.02
C ALA A 89 8.70 -22.17 -8.84
N ARG A 90 9.43 -21.95 -9.93
CA ARG A 90 10.88 -21.76 -9.89
C ARG A 90 11.31 -20.67 -10.85
N GLN A 91 12.44 -20.04 -10.55
CA GLN A 91 13.00 -18.99 -11.39
C GLN A 91 14.29 -19.45 -12.05
N GLU A 92 14.33 -19.34 -13.38
CA GLU A 92 15.50 -19.61 -14.22
C GLU A 92 15.87 -18.32 -14.97
N GLY A 93 16.78 -17.53 -14.40
CA GLY A 93 17.16 -16.22 -14.94
C GLY A 93 15.97 -15.26 -15.02
N LYS A 94 15.53 -14.94 -16.24
CA LYS A 94 14.38 -14.06 -16.54
C LYS A 94 13.10 -14.84 -16.87
N THR A 95 13.08 -16.13 -16.57
CA THR A 95 11.93 -16.99 -16.80
C THR A 95 11.42 -17.49 -15.46
N ILE A 96 10.11 -17.35 -15.24
CA ILE A 96 9.41 -18.04 -14.15
C ILE A 96 8.73 -19.25 -14.76
N ILE A 97 8.96 -20.43 -14.18
CA ILE A 97 8.35 -21.69 -14.58
C ILE A 97 7.39 -22.09 -13.46
N LEU A 98 6.13 -22.33 -13.81
CA LEU A 98 5.09 -22.73 -12.88
C LEU A 98 4.71 -24.19 -13.12
N ASP A 99 4.55 -24.96 -12.03
CA ASP A 99 3.94 -26.29 -12.12
C ASP A 99 2.45 -26.14 -12.44
N LYS A 100 2.04 -26.66 -13.61
CA LYS A 100 0.66 -26.52 -14.07
C LYS A 100 -0.33 -27.23 -13.16
N ALA A 101 -0.02 -28.44 -12.69
CA ALA A 101 -0.95 -29.24 -11.92
C ALA A 101 -1.18 -28.64 -10.53
N GLY A 102 -0.10 -28.22 -9.87
CA GLY A 102 -0.13 -27.48 -8.61
C GLY A 102 -0.85 -26.15 -8.78
N PHE A 103 -0.53 -25.38 -9.82
CA PHE A 103 -1.21 -24.14 -10.13
C PHE A 103 -2.73 -24.35 -10.30
N ASP A 104 -3.15 -25.31 -11.12
CA ASP A 104 -4.57 -25.53 -11.42
C ASP A 104 -5.39 -25.92 -10.19
N GLN A 105 -4.78 -26.64 -9.23
CA GLN A 105 -5.42 -27.05 -7.97
C GLN A 105 -5.53 -25.92 -6.93
N MET A 106 -4.82 -24.81 -7.12
CA MET A 106 -4.86 -23.69 -6.17
C MET A 106 -6.19 -22.90 -6.22
N PRO A 107 -6.63 -22.35 -5.07
CA PRO A 107 -7.69 -21.36 -5.03
C PRO A 107 -7.41 -20.15 -5.94
N PRO A 108 -8.45 -19.55 -6.57
CA PRO A 108 -8.28 -18.39 -7.46
C PRO A 108 -7.52 -17.21 -6.84
N THR A 109 -7.66 -16.98 -5.54
CA THR A 109 -6.93 -15.92 -4.83
C THR A 109 -5.43 -16.19 -4.84
N LEU A 110 -4.99 -17.40 -4.47
CA LEU A 110 -3.56 -17.74 -4.48
C LEU A 110 -2.97 -17.73 -5.90
N LYS A 111 -3.75 -18.11 -6.92
CA LYS A 111 -3.34 -17.97 -8.33
C LYS A 111 -2.99 -16.52 -8.68
N ARG A 112 -3.85 -15.55 -8.30
CA ARG A 112 -3.64 -14.12 -8.57
C ARG A 112 -2.39 -13.59 -7.86
N TYR A 113 -2.20 -13.96 -6.60
CA TYR A 113 -1.06 -13.50 -5.81
C TYR A 113 0.26 -14.16 -6.25
N LEU A 114 0.23 -15.44 -6.64
CA LEU A 114 1.39 -16.10 -7.26
C LEU A 114 1.80 -15.40 -8.56
N PHE A 115 0.84 -15.04 -9.40
CA PHE A 115 1.12 -14.26 -10.62
C PHE A 115 1.70 -12.88 -10.30
N ARG A 116 1.14 -12.17 -9.31
CA ARG A 116 1.68 -10.88 -8.85
C ARG A 116 3.14 -11.02 -8.41
N ALA A 117 3.42 -11.98 -7.52
CA ALA A 117 4.77 -12.27 -7.04
C ALA A 117 5.72 -12.66 -8.19
N SER A 118 5.23 -13.37 -9.20
CA SER A 118 6.01 -13.73 -10.39
C SER A 118 6.44 -12.50 -11.19
N VAL A 119 5.52 -11.56 -11.42
CA VAL A 119 5.82 -10.30 -12.12
C VAL A 119 6.82 -9.46 -11.31
N GLU A 120 6.61 -9.33 -10.00
CA GLU A 120 7.50 -8.56 -9.12
C GLU A 120 8.94 -9.11 -9.12
N ARG A 121 9.12 -10.44 -9.10
CA ARG A 121 10.43 -11.09 -9.18
C ARG A 121 11.11 -10.88 -10.54
N LEU A 122 10.35 -10.91 -11.63
CA LEU A 122 10.87 -10.60 -12.97
C LEU A 122 11.35 -9.15 -13.06
N GLU A 123 10.57 -8.20 -12.52
CA GLU A 123 10.98 -6.80 -12.47
C GLU A 123 12.22 -6.59 -11.60
N ALA A 124 12.31 -7.24 -10.44
CA ALA A 124 13.48 -7.17 -9.56
C ALA A 124 14.75 -7.67 -10.27
N SER A 125 14.66 -8.79 -10.99
CA SER A 125 15.76 -9.33 -11.80
C SER A 125 16.20 -8.36 -12.91
N SER A 126 15.25 -7.70 -13.57
CA SER A 126 15.55 -6.71 -14.62
C SER A 126 16.20 -5.43 -14.09
N ARG A 127 15.85 -4.99 -12.87
CA ARG A 127 16.46 -3.84 -12.19
C ARG A 127 17.89 -4.15 -11.72
N GLY A 128 18.16 -5.39 -11.30
CA GLY A 128 19.49 -5.85 -10.90
C GLY A 128 20.50 -5.94 -12.06
N ALA A 129 20.04 -6.26 -13.27
CA ALA A 129 20.90 -6.40 -14.46
C ALA A 129 21.28 -5.07 -15.16
N ARG A 130 20.84 -3.92 -14.63
CA ARG A 130 21.22 -2.57 -15.12
C ARG A 130 22.36 -1.93 -14.29
N ARG A 131 23.05 -2.70 -13.46
CA ARG A 131 24.28 -2.28 -12.77
C ARG A 131 25.48 -2.98 -13.35
#